data_AF-A0ABD5S1Q1-F1
#
_entry.id   AF-A0ABD5S1Q1-F1
#
_cell.length_a   1.000
_cell.length_b   1.000
_cell.length_c   1.000
_cell.angle_alpha   90.00
_cell.angle_beta   90.00
_cell.angle_gamma   90.00
#
_symmetry.space_group_name_H-M   'P 1'
#
loop_
_entity.id
_entity.type
_entity.pdbx_description
1 polymer ?
#
loop_
_entity_poly.entity_id
_entity_poly.type
_entity_poly.pdbx_seq_one_letter_code
_entity_poly.pdbx_strand_id
1 'polypeptide(L)'
;RATDRGLDVRPIAAERDLLDVDVDWLLSVHYPNVLDGDLLDHPSEGALNLHQAELPRYRGANMFTHAIVNARKDDHWRYGTTIHFMAERVDAGDVVARKFLDIRETDTARTLYDRTEDASVDLFEETLPAIVSGEVHGMATPQDEFDGERYYYAKSSLDGEKLIPAAELVDADGDAARDGELYDKVRALDFPPHEPAYTELDGRRVYLTASGYEEPNP
;
A
#
# COMPACT_ATOMS: atom_id res chain seq x y z
N ARG A 1 17.91 11.78 -9.48
CA ARG A 1 18.14 10.32 -9.65
C ARG A 1 19.34 9.91 -8.81
N ALA A 2 19.45 8.64 -8.41
CA ALA A 2 20.60 8.16 -7.61
C ALA A 2 21.95 8.42 -8.31
N THR A 3 21.99 8.28 -9.63
CA THR A 3 23.14 8.64 -10.48
C THR A 3 23.58 10.09 -10.33
N ASP A 4 22.64 11.02 -10.16
CA ASP A 4 22.94 12.46 -10.03
C ASP A 4 23.61 12.77 -8.68
N ARG A 5 23.52 11.84 -7.72
CA ARG A 5 24.16 11.90 -6.42
C ARG A 5 25.47 11.10 -6.37
N GLY A 6 25.94 10.58 -7.51
CA GLY A 6 27.16 9.79 -7.60
C GLY A 6 27.08 8.40 -6.96
N LEU A 7 25.87 7.91 -6.69
CA LEU A 7 25.66 6.56 -6.17
C LEU A 7 25.84 5.54 -7.30
N ASP A 8 26.43 4.38 -6.99
CA ASP A 8 26.51 3.26 -7.91
C ASP A 8 25.09 2.76 -8.20
N VAL A 9 24.69 2.81 -9.47
CA VAL A 9 23.37 2.33 -9.93
C VAL A 9 23.64 1.23 -10.93
N ARG A 10 23.40 0.00 -10.48
CA ARG A 10 23.54 -1.18 -11.33
C ARG A 10 22.17 -1.57 -11.86
N PRO A 11 21.94 -1.48 -13.18
CA PRO A 11 20.77 -2.13 -13.76
C PRO A 11 20.97 -3.64 -13.59
N ILE A 12 20.06 -4.25 -12.83
CA ILE A 12 20.01 -5.70 -12.64
C ILE A 12 19.24 -6.28 -13.82
N ALA A 13 19.86 -7.18 -14.59
CA ALA A 13 19.21 -7.79 -15.76
C ALA A 13 18.29 -8.94 -15.32
N ALA A 14 18.69 -9.67 -14.29
CA ALA A 14 17.89 -10.64 -13.56
C ALA A 14 18.16 -10.52 -12.06
N GLU A 15 17.15 -10.70 -11.21
CA GLU A 15 17.27 -10.53 -9.74
C GLU A 15 18.46 -11.28 -9.13
N ARG A 16 18.79 -12.46 -9.69
CA ARG A 16 19.91 -13.29 -9.24
C ARG A 16 21.28 -12.67 -9.45
N ASP A 17 21.41 -11.64 -10.29
CA ASP A 17 22.67 -10.88 -10.44
C ASP A 17 23.05 -10.16 -9.13
N LEU A 18 22.10 -9.99 -8.18
CA LEU A 18 22.39 -9.48 -6.84
C LEU A 18 23.32 -10.41 -6.04
N LEU A 19 23.32 -11.71 -6.34
CA LEU A 19 24.16 -12.70 -5.66
C LEU A 19 25.66 -12.52 -5.98
N ASP A 20 25.99 -11.78 -7.03
CA ASP A 20 27.39 -11.49 -7.42
C ASP A 20 27.98 -10.27 -6.68
N VAL A 21 27.22 -9.65 -5.78
CA VAL A 21 27.64 -8.45 -5.03
C VAL A 21 27.48 -8.72 -3.55
N ASP A 22 28.58 -8.63 -2.79
CA ASP A 22 28.53 -8.68 -1.34
C ASP A 22 27.78 -7.45 -0.80
N VAL A 23 26.72 -7.69 -0.03
CA VAL A 23 25.91 -6.65 0.61
C VAL A 23 25.66 -7.01 2.06
N ASP A 24 25.74 -6.01 2.94
CA ASP A 24 25.39 -6.21 4.35
C ASP A 24 23.87 -6.27 4.54
N TRP A 25 23.15 -5.35 3.87
CA TRP A 25 21.70 -5.20 3.96
C TRP A 25 21.05 -5.20 2.58
N LEU A 26 19.88 -5.83 2.49
CA LEU A 26 18.96 -5.69 1.36
C LEU A 26 17.72 -4.89 1.79
N LEU A 27 17.46 -3.76 1.15
CA LEU A 27 16.28 -2.94 1.43
C LEU A 27 15.32 -2.97 0.24
N SER A 28 14.16 -3.60 0.40
CA SER A 28 13.06 -3.55 -0.55
C SER A 28 12.18 -2.32 -0.29
N VAL A 29 12.04 -1.48 -1.32
CA VAL A 29 11.17 -0.29 -1.29
C VAL A 29 10.33 -0.30 -2.56
N HIS A 30 9.05 -0.67 -2.43
CA HIS A 30 8.11 -0.79 -3.57
C HIS A 30 8.60 -1.70 -4.70
N TYR A 31 9.38 -2.73 -4.37
CA TYR A 31 9.80 -3.71 -5.36
C TYR A 31 8.64 -4.67 -5.69
N PRO A 32 8.27 -4.85 -6.97
CA PRO A 32 7.00 -5.50 -7.33
C PRO A 32 7.03 -7.03 -7.29
N ASN A 33 8.22 -7.63 -7.22
CA ASN A 33 8.43 -9.07 -7.29
C ASN A 33 8.70 -9.65 -5.90
N VAL A 34 8.27 -10.90 -5.71
CA VAL A 34 8.60 -11.67 -4.51
C VAL A 34 9.99 -12.23 -4.70
N LEU A 35 10.90 -11.88 -3.80
CA LEU A 35 12.28 -12.36 -3.82
C LEU A 35 12.35 -13.81 -3.33
N ASP A 36 13.21 -14.61 -3.97
CA ASP A 36 13.44 -16.00 -3.56
C ASP A 36 14.28 -16.09 -2.28
N GLY A 37 14.28 -17.27 -1.64
CA GLY A 37 15.00 -17.49 -0.38
C GLY A 37 16.50 -17.22 -0.50
N ASP A 38 17.13 -17.60 -1.61
CA ASP A 38 18.56 -17.35 -1.86
C ASP A 38 18.88 -15.84 -1.75
N LEU A 39 18.03 -14.99 -2.35
CA LEU A 39 18.20 -13.53 -2.31
C LEU A 39 17.92 -12.93 -0.93
N LEU A 40 16.99 -13.52 -0.17
CA LEU A 40 16.69 -13.07 1.19
C LEU A 40 17.80 -13.42 2.18
N ASP A 41 18.47 -14.57 1.97
CA ASP A 41 19.55 -15.07 2.82
C ASP A 41 20.94 -14.53 2.41
N HIS A 42 21.05 -13.90 1.23
CA HIS A 42 22.29 -13.32 0.71
C HIS A 42 22.90 -12.19 1.56
N PRO A 43 22.15 -11.16 2.00
CA PRO A 43 22.71 -10.09 2.82
C PRO A 43 23.19 -10.61 4.18
N SER A 44 24.40 -10.23 4.60
CA SER A 44 25.01 -10.79 5.81
C SER A 44 24.33 -10.35 7.12
N GLU A 45 23.71 -9.17 7.13
CA GLU A 45 22.97 -8.63 8.28
C GLU A 45 21.47 -8.84 8.11
N GLY A 46 20.95 -8.76 6.89
CA GLY A 46 19.59 -9.22 6.58
C GLY A 46 18.84 -8.39 5.56
N ALA A 47 17.57 -8.75 5.38
CA ALA A 47 16.71 -8.20 4.35
C ALA A 47 15.46 -7.55 4.97
N LEU A 48 15.26 -6.26 4.71
CA LEU A 48 14.13 -5.47 5.22
C LEU A 48 13.25 -4.99 4.07
N ASN A 49 11.96 -4.83 4.33
CA ASN A 49 11.01 -4.24 3.40
C ASN A 49 10.27 -3.07 4.05
N LEU A 50 10.05 -2.01 3.27
CA LEU A 50 9.09 -0.97 3.60
C LEU A 50 7.74 -1.32 2.97
N HIS A 51 6.80 -1.68 3.83
CA HIS A 51 5.41 -1.95 3.45
C HIS A 51 4.52 -0.78 3.84
N GLN A 52 3.88 -0.13 2.87
CA GLN A 52 3.00 1.01 3.11
C GLN A 52 1.62 0.60 3.62
N ALA A 53 1.57 -0.17 4.70
CA ALA A 53 0.36 -0.44 5.46
C ALA A 53 0.69 -0.78 6.93
N GLU A 54 -0.32 -0.76 7.78
CA GLU A 54 -0.23 -1.27 9.16
C GLU A 54 -0.11 -2.80 9.13
N LEU A 55 1.07 -3.36 9.42
CA LEU A 55 1.22 -4.79 9.69
C LEU A 55 0.93 -5.11 11.16
N PRO A 56 0.29 -6.27 11.45
CA PRO A 56 -0.12 -7.33 10.52
C PRO A 56 -1.48 -7.11 9.84
N ARG A 57 -2.12 -5.94 10.03
CA ARG A 57 -3.51 -5.71 9.61
C ARG A 57 -3.71 -5.81 8.10
N TYR A 58 -2.81 -5.27 7.28
CA TYR A 58 -2.96 -5.29 5.82
C TYR A 58 -1.71 -5.85 5.16
N ARG A 59 -1.75 -7.13 4.77
CA ARG A 59 -0.72 -7.76 3.94
C ARG A 59 -1.14 -7.83 2.47
N GLY A 60 -0.18 -7.91 1.56
CA GLY A 60 -0.42 -8.12 0.15
C GLY A 60 -0.51 -6.83 -0.65
N ALA A 61 -1.60 -6.65 -1.39
CA ALA A 61 -1.76 -5.59 -2.40
C ALA A 61 -3.03 -4.75 -2.21
N ASN A 62 -3.11 -3.61 -2.91
CA ASN A 62 -4.28 -2.72 -2.95
C ASN A 62 -4.72 -2.18 -1.58
N MET A 63 -3.77 -2.06 -0.64
CA MET A 63 -4.04 -1.82 0.78
C MET A 63 -4.71 -0.48 1.05
N PHE A 64 -4.38 0.56 0.28
CA PHE A 64 -5.04 1.87 0.39
C PHE A 64 -6.54 1.80 0.11
N THR A 65 -6.93 1.10 -0.95
CA THR A 65 -8.34 0.89 -1.33
C THR A 65 -9.07 0.12 -0.24
N HIS A 66 -8.51 -1.01 0.19
CA HIS A 66 -9.14 -1.83 1.23
C HIS A 66 -9.19 -1.14 2.58
N ALA A 67 -8.16 -0.38 2.95
CA ALA A 67 -8.14 0.37 4.20
C ALA A 67 -9.25 1.41 4.26
N ILE A 68 -9.50 2.13 3.15
CA ILE A 68 -10.61 3.07 3.06
C ILE A 68 -11.96 2.37 3.21
N VAL A 69 -12.17 1.27 2.48
CA VAL A 69 -13.44 0.50 2.52
C VAL A 69 -13.70 -0.10 3.90
N ASN A 70 -12.65 -0.57 4.58
CA ASN A 70 -12.77 -1.22 5.88
C ASN A 70 -12.84 -0.21 7.04
N ALA A 71 -12.31 1.00 6.88
CA ALA A 71 -12.21 1.99 7.97
C ALA A 71 -13.57 2.25 8.63
N ARG A 72 -14.62 2.47 7.84
CA ARG A 72 -15.97 2.67 8.37
C ARG A 72 -16.59 1.40 8.92
N LYS A 73 -16.39 0.26 8.24
CA LYS A 73 -16.98 -1.04 8.62
C LYS A 73 -16.48 -1.51 9.99
N ASP A 74 -15.20 -1.28 10.25
CA ASP A 74 -14.52 -1.76 11.46
C ASP A 74 -14.32 -0.64 12.49
N ASP A 75 -14.74 0.58 12.19
CA ASP A 75 -14.44 1.81 12.95
C ASP A 75 -12.92 2.01 13.21
N HIS A 76 -12.09 1.66 12.23
CA HIS A 76 -10.63 1.76 12.29
C HIS A 76 -10.11 2.83 11.33
N TRP A 77 -10.18 4.09 11.75
CA TRP A 77 -9.75 5.26 10.97
C TRP A 77 -8.24 5.52 11.04
N ARG A 78 -7.44 4.46 11.03
CA ARG A 78 -5.98 4.51 11.10
C ARG A 78 -5.37 3.67 9.97
N TYR A 79 -4.29 4.22 9.41
CA TYR A 79 -3.43 3.56 8.45
C TYR A 79 -1.96 3.79 8.83
N GLY A 80 -1.02 3.34 8.01
CA GLY A 80 0.38 3.51 8.31
C GLY A 80 1.32 2.89 7.29
N THR A 81 2.58 2.86 7.69
CA THR A 81 3.69 2.24 6.98
C THR A 81 4.53 1.48 7.99
N THR A 82 5.14 0.38 7.55
CA THR A 82 5.85 -0.57 8.39
C THR A 82 7.17 -0.94 7.76
N ILE A 83 8.26 -0.89 8.53
CA ILE A 83 9.52 -1.57 8.21
C ILE A 83 9.48 -2.93 8.92
N HIS A 84 9.74 -4.00 8.17
CA HIS A 84 9.77 -5.36 8.70
C HIS A 84 10.88 -6.19 8.03
N PHE A 85 11.33 -7.23 8.71
CA PHE A 85 12.19 -8.24 8.10
C PHE A 85 11.42 -8.99 7.01
N MET A 86 12.07 -9.22 5.87
CA MET A 86 11.50 -10.05 4.82
C MET A 86 11.57 -11.52 5.24
N ALA A 87 10.57 -12.28 4.78
CA ALA A 87 10.46 -13.72 4.95
C ALA A 87 9.91 -14.31 3.66
N GLU A 88 10.00 -15.64 3.51
CA GLU A 88 9.50 -16.34 2.31
C GLU A 88 8.03 -16.02 2.00
N ARG A 89 7.21 -15.83 3.04
CA ARG A 89 5.83 -15.36 2.88
C ARG A 89 5.80 -13.83 2.88
N VAL A 90 5.17 -13.28 1.83
CA VAL A 90 4.92 -11.85 1.64
C VAL A 90 4.38 -11.18 2.91
N ASP A 91 5.03 -10.08 3.30
CA ASP A 91 4.71 -9.21 4.43
C ASP A 91 4.54 -9.93 5.78
N ALA A 92 5.20 -11.08 5.97
CA ALA A 92 4.98 -11.94 7.14
C ALA A 92 6.10 -11.92 8.18
N GLY A 93 7.26 -11.35 7.90
CA GLY A 93 8.38 -11.30 8.84
C GLY A 93 8.20 -10.24 9.92
N ASP A 94 9.12 -10.25 10.89
CA ASP A 94 8.98 -9.49 12.13
C ASP A 94 9.00 -7.98 11.90
N VAL A 95 8.12 -7.28 12.61
CA VAL A 95 7.97 -5.82 12.49
C VAL A 95 9.09 -5.15 13.27
N VAL A 96 9.78 -4.21 12.63
CA VAL A 96 10.84 -3.40 13.23
C VAL A 96 10.31 -2.07 13.72
N ALA A 97 9.58 -1.36 12.86
CA ALA A 97 9.09 -0.03 13.16
C ALA A 97 7.82 0.27 12.37
N ARG A 98 6.94 1.10 12.94
CA ARG A 98 5.67 1.52 12.31
C ARG A 98 5.46 3.00 12.51
N LYS A 99 4.97 3.67 11.47
CA LYS A 99 4.47 5.04 11.56
C LYS A 99 3.01 5.07 11.12
N PHE A 100 2.17 5.70 11.94
CA PHE A 100 0.73 5.73 11.73
C PHE A 100 0.24 7.11 11.33
N LEU A 101 -0.86 7.13 10.59
CA LEU A 101 -1.61 8.31 10.22
C LEU A 101 -3.10 8.00 10.19
N ASP A 102 -3.93 9.02 10.37
CA ASP A 102 -5.39 8.84 10.31
C ASP A 102 -5.86 8.74 8.85
N ILE A 103 -6.85 7.87 8.62
CA ILE A 103 -7.66 7.88 7.39
C ILE A 103 -8.70 8.98 7.57
N ARG A 104 -8.78 9.91 6.63
CA ARG A 104 -9.78 10.97 6.64
C ARG A 104 -11.00 10.53 5.84
N GLU A 105 -12.18 11.04 6.23
CA GLU A 105 -13.41 10.89 5.47
C GLU A 105 -13.28 11.39 4.03
N THR A 106 -12.44 12.40 3.81
CA THR A 106 -12.19 12.99 2.49
C THR A 106 -11.01 12.38 1.75
N ASP A 107 -10.31 11.40 2.32
CA ASP A 107 -9.18 10.78 1.62
C ASP A 107 -9.67 9.95 0.42
N THR A 108 -8.98 10.09 -0.70
CA THR A 108 -8.99 9.09 -1.76
C THR A 108 -7.84 8.12 -1.55
N ALA A 109 -7.81 7.01 -2.29
CA ALA A 109 -6.65 6.11 -2.26
C ALA A 109 -5.36 6.85 -2.68
N ARG A 110 -5.45 7.83 -3.60
CA ARG A 110 -4.32 8.70 -3.96
C ARG A 110 -3.84 9.55 -2.80
N THR A 111 -4.72 10.31 -2.14
CA THR A 111 -4.30 11.23 -1.07
C THR A 111 -3.81 10.47 0.17
N LEU A 112 -4.38 9.29 0.46
CA LEU A 112 -3.88 8.43 1.52
C LEU A 112 -2.49 7.88 1.18
N TYR A 113 -2.25 7.50 -0.07
CA TYR A 113 -0.91 7.13 -0.54
C TYR A 113 0.08 8.27 -0.34
N ASP A 114 -0.24 9.49 -0.79
CA ASP A 114 0.69 10.63 -0.74
C ASP A 114 1.16 10.89 0.69
N ARG A 115 0.21 10.91 1.63
CA ARG A 115 0.50 11.09 3.05
C ARG A 115 1.27 9.91 3.66
N THR A 116 1.06 8.71 3.14
CA THR A 116 1.80 7.51 3.59
C THR A 116 3.22 7.48 3.03
N GLU A 117 3.45 8.06 1.84
CA GLU A 117 4.80 8.27 1.29
C GLU A 117 5.61 9.19 2.19
N ASP A 118 5.07 10.34 2.59
CA ASP A 118 5.71 11.24 3.55
C ASP A 118 6.03 10.52 4.89
N ALA A 119 5.05 9.79 5.44
CA ALA A 119 5.26 9.01 6.66
C ALA A 119 6.31 7.90 6.49
N SER A 120 6.49 7.38 5.27
CA SER A 120 7.49 6.35 4.97
C SER A 120 8.90 6.91 4.92
N VAL A 121 9.06 8.12 4.38
CA VAL A 121 10.35 8.83 4.40
C VAL A 121 10.76 9.07 5.84
N ASP A 122 9.87 9.64 6.65
CA ASP A 122 10.17 9.89 8.06
C ASP A 122 10.52 8.59 8.81
N LEU A 123 9.73 7.51 8.60
CA LEU A 123 9.98 6.23 9.25
C LEU A 123 11.37 5.67 8.87
N PHE A 124 11.78 5.84 7.62
CA PHE A 124 13.12 5.47 7.19
C PHE A 124 14.19 6.34 7.87
N GLU A 125 14.02 7.66 7.91
CA GLU A 125 14.98 8.56 8.58
C GLU A 125 15.15 8.22 10.06
N GLU A 126 14.05 7.88 10.75
CA GLU A 126 14.04 7.47 12.15
C GLU A 126 14.71 6.10 12.36
N THR A 127 14.54 5.16 11.43
CA THR A 127 15.01 3.76 11.59
C THR A 127 16.41 3.54 11.03
N LEU A 128 16.86 4.35 10.07
CA LEU A 128 18.13 4.16 9.36
C LEU A 128 19.35 4.08 10.29
N PRO A 129 19.49 4.88 11.36
CA PRO A 129 20.60 4.74 12.29
C PRO A 129 20.69 3.35 12.93
N ALA A 130 19.55 2.74 13.28
CA ALA A 130 19.49 1.41 13.88
C ALA A 130 19.79 0.29 12.87
N ILE A 131 19.44 0.50 11.58
CA ILE A 131 19.83 -0.41 10.49
C ILE A 131 21.35 -0.39 10.34
N VAL A 132 21.95 0.81 10.27
CA VAL A 132 23.40 0.98 10.08
C VAL A 132 24.20 0.44 11.28
N SER A 133 23.67 0.53 12.50
CA SER A 133 24.36 0.01 13.70
C SER A 133 24.10 -1.48 13.97
N GLY A 134 23.14 -2.12 13.29
CA GLY A 134 22.68 -3.47 13.57
C GLY A 134 21.73 -3.60 14.78
N GLU A 135 21.44 -2.49 15.48
CA GLU A 135 20.48 -2.48 16.61
C GLU A 135 19.05 -2.84 16.18
N VAL A 136 18.75 -2.73 14.89
CA VAL A 136 17.46 -3.07 14.28
C VAL A 136 17.00 -4.51 14.59
N HIS A 137 17.92 -5.45 14.78
CA HIS A 137 17.58 -6.83 15.18
C HIS A 137 16.90 -6.90 16.55
N GLY A 138 17.31 -6.05 17.49
CA GLY A 138 16.72 -5.97 18.83
C GLY A 138 15.36 -5.26 18.85
N MET A 139 14.98 -4.61 17.76
CA MET A 139 13.69 -3.92 17.60
C MET A 139 12.60 -4.84 17.02
N ALA A 140 12.98 -5.99 16.47
CA ALA A 140 12.07 -6.90 15.81
C ALA A 140 11.03 -7.47 16.78
N THR A 141 9.76 -7.40 16.40
CA THR A 141 8.64 -8.00 17.12
C THR A 141 7.87 -8.94 16.19
N PRO A 142 7.71 -10.22 16.58
CA PRO A 142 6.89 -11.18 15.85
C PRO A 142 5.47 -10.67 15.58
N GLN A 143 4.99 -10.89 14.35
CA GLN A 143 3.70 -10.32 13.93
C GLN A 143 2.47 -10.91 14.66
N ASP A 144 2.60 -12.05 15.33
CA ASP A 144 1.57 -12.67 16.17
C ASP A 144 1.41 -11.98 17.54
N GLU A 145 2.39 -11.18 17.98
CA GLU A 145 2.31 -10.39 19.20
C GLU A 145 1.47 -9.10 19.06
N PHE A 146 1.03 -8.77 17.85
CA PHE A 146 0.13 -7.64 17.62
C PHE A 146 -1.34 -8.07 17.55
N ASP A 147 -2.19 -7.39 18.32
CA ASP A 147 -3.64 -7.55 18.27
C ASP A 147 -4.27 -6.83 17.07
N GLY A 148 -5.52 -7.19 16.76
CA GLY A 148 -6.36 -6.53 15.75
C GLY A 148 -6.73 -7.42 14.55
N GLU A 149 -7.58 -6.87 13.68
CA GLU A 149 -7.98 -7.54 12.44
C GLU A 149 -6.79 -7.81 11.53
N ARG A 150 -6.90 -8.87 10.72
CA ARG A 150 -5.84 -9.31 9.81
C ARG A 150 -6.41 -9.60 8.44
N TYR A 151 -5.99 -8.81 7.46
CA TYR A 151 -6.36 -8.91 6.07
C TYR A 151 -5.18 -9.34 5.21
N TYR A 152 -5.48 -10.14 4.20
CA TYR A 152 -4.57 -10.44 3.10
C TYR A 152 -5.32 -10.24 1.79
N TYR A 153 -4.81 -9.36 0.93
CA TYR A 153 -5.39 -9.09 -0.37
C TYR A 153 -4.40 -9.42 -1.48
N ALA A 154 -4.83 -10.26 -2.43
CA ALA A 154 -4.04 -10.55 -3.62
C ALA A 154 -4.02 -9.35 -4.59
N LYS A 155 -3.08 -9.34 -5.55
CA LYS A 155 -3.01 -8.30 -6.60
C LYS A 155 -4.32 -8.20 -7.41
N SER A 156 -5.02 -9.32 -7.60
CA SER A 156 -6.32 -9.41 -8.29
C SER A 156 -7.53 -9.02 -7.43
N SER A 157 -7.33 -8.52 -6.20
CA SER A 157 -8.44 -8.22 -5.27
C SER A 157 -9.37 -7.10 -5.72
N LEU A 158 -9.01 -6.34 -6.76
CA LEU A 158 -9.84 -5.28 -7.35
C LEU A 158 -10.37 -5.65 -8.75
N ASP A 159 -10.15 -6.88 -9.21
CA ASP A 159 -10.61 -7.32 -10.52
C ASP A 159 -12.14 -7.33 -10.56
N GLY A 160 -12.72 -6.47 -11.42
CA GLY A 160 -14.17 -6.34 -11.54
C GLY A 160 -14.83 -5.38 -10.54
N GLU A 161 -14.08 -4.83 -9.57
CA GLU A 161 -14.65 -3.98 -8.51
C GLU A 161 -14.97 -2.54 -8.95
N LYS A 162 -14.48 -2.12 -10.13
CA LYS A 162 -14.63 -0.75 -10.63
C LYS A 162 -16.02 -0.42 -11.19
N LEU A 163 -16.75 -1.41 -11.68
CA LEU A 163 -18.12 -1.18 -12.16
C LEU A 163 -19.05 -1.04 -10.96
N ILE A 164 -19.72 0.11 -10.88
CA ILE A 164 -20.81 0.38 -9.95
C ILE A 164 -22.10 0.45 -10.78
N PRO A 165 -23.01 -0.51 -10.65
CA PRO A 165 -24.30 -0.49 -11.34
C PRO A 165 -25.05 0.82 -11.09
N ALA A 166 -25.66 1.39 -12.13
CA ALA A 166 -26.42 2.64 -12.02
C ALA A 166 -27.54 2.57 -10.95
N ALA A 167 -28.10 1.38 -10.72
CA ALA A 167 -29.10 1.13 -9.69
C ALA A 167 -28.57 1.31 -8.26
N GLU A 168 -27.26 1.20 -8.02
CA GLU A 168 -26.65 1.45 -6.71
C GLU A 168 -26.45 2.95 -6.44
N LEU A 169 -26.47 3.79 -7.49
CA LEU A 169 -26.25 5.23 -7.38
C LEU A 169 -27.51 6.01 -6.97
N VAL A 170 -28.67 5.34 -6.94
CA VAL A 170 -29.96 5.93 -6.59
C VAL A 170 -30.61 5.21 -5.43
N ASP A 171 -31.40 5.92 -4.64
CA ASP A 171 -32.21 5.35 -3.57
C ASP A 171 -33.55 4.81 -4.10
N ALA A 172 -34.42 4.35 -3.19
CA ALA A 172 -35.70 3.75 -3.54
C ALA A 172 -36.68 4.74 -4.23
N ASP A 173 -36.49 6.04 -4.02
CA ASP A 173 -37.29 7.11 -4.61
C ASP A 173 -36.70 7.60 -5.95
N GLY A 174 -35.50 7.12 -6.31
CA GLY A 174 -34.77 7.49 -7.53
C GLY A 174 -33.88 8.73 -7.36
N ASP A 175 -33.72 9.24 -6.13
CA ASP A 175 -32.80 10.33 -5.80
C ASP A 175 -31.37 9.79 -5.62
N ALA A 176 -30.36 10.67 -5.63
CA ALA A 176 -28.97 10.25 -5.45
C ALA A 176 -28.76 9.57 -4.08
N ALA A 177 -28.21 8.36 -4.10
CA ALA A 177 -27.96 7.58 -2.89
C ALA A 177 -27.02 8.33 -1.93
N ARG A 178 -27.41 8.42 -0.65
CA ARG A 178 -26.58 8.96 0.44
C ARG A 178 -26.02 7.84 1.29
N ASP A 179 -25.25 6.98 0.64
CA ASP A 179 -24.64 5.80 1.24
C ASP A 179 -23.14 6.03 1.48
N GLY A 180 -22.73 5.95 2.75
CA GLY A 180 -21.33 6.09 3.15
C GLY A 180 -20.45 4.97 2.59
N GLU A 181 -20.97 3.75 2.44
CA GLU A 181 -20.20 2.64 1.88
C GLU A 181 -19.98 2.81 0.37
N LEU A 182 -20.99 3.29 -0.35
CA LEU A 182 -20.84 3.65 -1.77
C LEU A 182 -19.83 4.78 -1.94
N TYR A 183 -19.92 5.83 -1.12
CA TYR A 183 -18.96 6.93 -1.13
C TYR A 183 -17.53 6.43 -0.85
N ASP A 184 -17.36 5.57 0.15
CA ASP A 184 -16.07 4.95 0.48
C ASP A 184 -15.54 4.10 -0.68
N LYS A 185 -16.40 3.32 -1.35
CA LYS A 185 -16.02 2.54 -2.54
C LYS A 185 -15.51 3.44 -3.68
N VAL A 186 -16.19 4.54 -3.96
CA VAL A 186 -15.78 5.49 -5.01
C VAL A 186 -14.43 6.11 -4.68
N ARG A 187 -14.26 6.69 -3.49
CA ARG A 187 -12.99 7.35 -3.11
C ARG A 187 -11.82 6.36 -2.93
N ALA A 188 -12.10 5.11 -2.56
CA ALA A 188 -11.10 4.04 -2.47
C ALA A 188 -10.55 3.60 -3.82
N LEU A 189 -11.31 3.80 -4.91
CA LEU A 189 -10.89 3.48 -6.28
C LEU A 189 -10.35 4.70 -7.03
N ASP A 190 -10.37 5.88 -6.41
CA ASP A 190 -9.85 7.12 -6.98
C ASP A 190 -8.32 7.21 -6.75
N PHE A 191 -7.57 6.72 -7.74
CA PHE A 191 -6.10 6.73 -7.76
C PHE A 191 -5.57 7.00 -9.17
N PRO A 192 -5.48 8.27 -9.61
CA PRO A 192 -4.86 8.60 -10.88
C PRO A 192 -3.39 8.13 -10.94
N PRO A 193 -2.90 7.66 -12.11
CA PRO A 193 -3.57 7.64 -13.41
C PRO A 193 -4.40 6.36 -13.68
N HIS A 194 -4.65 5.52 -12.68
CA HIS A 194 -5.48 4.32 -12.87
C HIS A 194 -6.95 4.71 -13.09
N GLU A 195 -7.67 3.91 -13.88
CA GLU A 195 -9.10 4.12 -14.11
C GLU A 195 -9.86 4.11 -12.76
N PRO A 196 -10.69 5.12 -12.46
CA PRO A 196 -11.48 5.16 -11.24
C PRO A 196 -12.67 4.18 -11.31
N ALA A 197 -13.52 4.19 -10.28
CA ALA A 197 -14.83 3.57 -10.38
C ALA A 197 -15.64 4.18 -11.53
N TYR A 198 -16.55 3.41 -12.12
CA TYR A 198 -17.41 3.88 -13.19
C TYR A 198 -18.78 3.23 -13.17
N THR A 199 -19.75 3.88 -13.80
CA THR A 199 -21.04 3.29 -14.14
C THR A 199 -21.27 3.30 -15.64
N GLU A 200 -22.27 2.57 -16.10
CA GLU A 200 -22.70 2.57 -17.50
C GLU A 200 -24.12 3.15 -17.61
N LEU A 201 -24.25 4.23 -18.39
CA LEU A 201 -25.52 4.90 -18.66
C LEU A 201 -25.67 5.07 -20.17
N ASP A 202 -26.77 4.55 -20.73
CA ASP A 202 -27.06 4.59 -22.17
C ASP A 202 -25.89 4.15 -23.07
N GLY A 203 -25.17 3.10 -22.65
CA GLY A 203 -24.01 2.55 -23.36
C GLY A 203 -22.75 3.41 -23.27
N ARG A 204 -22.72 4.43 -22.39
CA ARG A 204 -21.56 5.26 -22.12
C ARG A 204 -21.01 4.98 -20.73
N ARG A 205 -19.68 5.00 -20.62
CA ARG A 205 -18.99 4.93 -19.33
C ARG A 205 -18.95 6.32 -18.69
N VAL A 206 -19.38 6.41 -17.43
CA VAL A 206 -19.31 7.61 -16.61
C VAL A 206 -18.41 7.33 -15.43
N TYR A 207 -17.31 8.07 -15.32
CA TYR A 207 -16.36 7.91 -14.22
C TYR A 207 -16.88 8.56 -12.94
N LEU A 208 -16.65 7.87 -11.83
CA LEU A 208 -17.04 8.26 -10.49
C LEU A 208 -15.77 8.57 -9.71
N THR A 209 -15.58 9.83 -9.36
CA THR A 209 -14.41 10.34 -8.61
C THR A 209 -14.87 11.12 -7.39
N ALA A 210 -14.01 11.24 -6.37
CA ALA A 210 -14.33 11.98 -5.15
C ALA A 210 -14.33 13.50 -5.38
N SER A 211 -13.46 13.98 -6.25
CA SER A 211 -13.61 15.27 -6.91
C SER A 211 -14.78 15.15 -7.88
N GLY A 212 -15.84 15.96 -7.71
CA GLY A 212 -17.04 15.89 -8.56
C GLY A 212 -16.74 15.86 -10.06
N TYR A 213 -17.69 15.34 -10.84
CA TYR A 213 -17.61 15.22 -12.29
C TYR A 213 -17.29 16.57 -12.97
N GLU A 214 -16.12 16.66 -13.61
CA GLU A 214 -15.88 17.62 -14.69
C GLU A 214 -15.99 16.85 -16.02
N GLU A 215 -16.81 17.35 -16.95
CA GLU A 215 -16.85 16.79 -18.30
C GLU A 215 -15.44 16.77 -18.90
N PRO A 216 -15.00 15.66 -19.53
CA PRO A 216 -13.79 15.71 -20.34
C PRO A 216 -14.01 16.76 -21.42
N ASN A 217 -13.17 17.81 -21.37
CA ASN A 217 -13.21 18.95 -22.29
C ASN A 217 -13.28 18.43 -23.76
N PRO A 218 -14.25 18.90 -24.58
CA PRO A 218 -14.50 18.38 -25.92
C PRO A 218 -13.31 18.43 -26.89
#